data_AF-A0A960Y697-F1
#
_entry.id   AF-A0A960Y697-F1
#
_cell.length_a   1.000
_cell.length_b   1.000
_cell.length_c   1.000
_cell.angle_alpha   90.00
_cell.angle_beta   90.00
_cell.angle_gamma   90.00
#
_symmetry.space_group_name_H-M   'P 1'
#
loop_
_entity.id
_entity.type
_entity.pdbx_description
1 polymer ?
#
loop_
_entity_poly.entity_id
_entity_poly.type
_entity_poly.pdbx_seq_one_letter_code
_entity_poly.pdbx_strand_id
1 'polypeptide(L)'
;MSQFAKRWIPILALYAVAAAWLWSYVTDDTWIHLRYAKHLLELGELSFNPGEPTYGATAPLWVFALAGLLKAGLAPLLAAKVLGLAAGLLALAVACRLILKLEVPDSWRPWLMALVLVDAWFQRWTMSGMETPLAGAMLLILLRPALQRGRVRWLAWGVAAGLAGLVRPEFSLLAAA
;
A
#
# COMPACT_ATOMS: atom_id res chain seq x y z
N MET A 1 17.63 15.82 -22.70
CA MET A 1 17.31 15.16 -21.40
C MET A 1 18.44 15.47 -20.42
N SER A 2 18.14 16.18 -19.32
CA SER A 2 19.16 16.61 -18.35
C SER A 2 19.94 15.41 -17.79
N GLN A 3 21.22 15.60 -17.44
CA GLN A 3 22.04 14.55 -16.79
C GLN A 3 21.36 13.92 -15.57
N PHE A 4 20.47 14.68 -14.91
CA PHE A 4 19.64 14.22 -13.80
C PHE A 4 18.70 13.07 -14.21
N ALA A 5 17.99 13.19 -15.34
CA ALA A 5 17.06 12.15 -15.81
C ALA A 5 17.75 10.82 -16.12
N LYS A 6 18.99 10.86 -16.64
CA LYS A 6 19.77 9.65 -16.97
C LYS A 6 20.15 8.83 -15.74
N ARG A 7 20.30 9.45 -14.56
CA ARG A 7 20.64 8.76 -13.31
C ARG A 7 19.50 7.92 -12.75
N TRP A 8 18.26 8.23 -13.12
CA TRP A 8 17.06 7.51 -12.64
C TRP A 8 16.74 6.27 -13.46
N ILE A 9 17.16 6.22 -14.73
CA ILE A 9 16.94 5.09 -15.63
C ILE A 9 17.39 3.75 -15.00
N PRO A 10 18.62 3.60 -14.46
CA PRO A 10 19.03 2.33 -13.87
C PRO A 10 18.25 1.95 -12.61
N ILE A 11 17.84 2.93 -11.79
CA ILE A 11 17.05 2.68 -10.57
C ILE A 11 15.64 2.22 -10.93
N LEU A 12 15.00 2.91 -11.88
CA LEU A 12 13.67 2.54 -12.37
C LEU A 12 13.70 1.20 -13.12
N ALA A 13 14.77 0.93 -13.87
CA ALA A 13 14.98 -0.36 -14.52
C ALA A 13 15.14 -1.48 -13.47
N LEU A 14 15.94 -1.27 -12.42
CA LEU A 14 16.12 -2.23 -11.35
C LEU A 14 14.81 -2.49 -10.59
N TYR A 15 14.05 -1.44 -10.29
CA TYR A 15 12.70 -1.53 -9.73
C TYR A 15 11.79 -2.39 -10.62
N ALA A 16 11.76 -2.11 -11.93
CA ALA A 16 10.94 -2.85 -12.89
C ALA A 16 11.36 -4.32 -13.02
N VAL A 17 12.67 -4.60 -12.98
CA VAL A 17 13.20 -5.98 -13.02
C VAL A 17 12.84 -6.73 -11.74
N ALA A 18 13.03 -6.13 -10.56
CA ALA A 18 12.64 -6.73 -9.29
C ALA A 18 11.13 -6.99 -9.23
N ALA A 19 10.34 -6.02 -9.69
CA ALA A 19 8.89 -6.11 -9.82
C ALA A 19 8.46 -7.29 -10.71
N ALA A 20 9.08 -7.43 -11.88
CA ALA A 20 8.81 -8.54 -12.80
C ALA A 20 9.24 -9.89 -12.21
N TRP A 21 10.39 -9.95 -11.53
CA TRP A 21 10.91 -11.17 -10.92
C TRP A 21 10.04 -11.67 -9.76
N LEU A 22 9.45 -10.74 -9.01
CA LEU A 22 8.55 -11.02 -7.89
C LEU A 22 7.07 -11.09 -8.30
N TRP A 23 6.74 -10.95 -9.58
CA TRP A 23 5.36 -10.92 -10.03
C TRP A 23 4.57 -12.19 -9.68
N SER A 24 5.24 -13.34 -9.66
CA SER A 24 4.63 -14.62 -9.27
C SER A 24 4.52 -14.81 -7.75
N TYR A 25 5.17 -13.96 -6.95
CA TYR A 25 5.19 -14.10 -5.49
C TYR A 25 3.81 -13.82 -4.88
N VAL A 26 3.17 -14.83 -4.32
CA VAL A 26 1.87 -14.71 -3.63
C VAL A 26 1.99 -15.38 -2.27
N THR A 27 1.46 -14.75 -1.23
CA THR A 27 1.36 -15.33 0.10
C THR A 27 0.03 -16.06 0.27
N ASP A 28 0.00 -17.08 1.13
CA ASP A 28 -1.24 -17.82 1.43
C ASP A 28 -2.34 -16.90 1.94
N ASP A 29 -1.98 -15.88 2.74
CA ASP A 29 -2.89 -14.86 3.26
C ASP A 29 -3.59 -14.03 2.17
N THR A 30 -3.03 -13.96 0.96
CA THR A 30 -3.68 -13.28 -0.17
C THR A 30 -4.96 -14.02 -0.56
N TRP A 31 -4.97 -15.36 -0.46
CA TRP A 31 -6.16 -16.16 -0.75
C TRP A 31 -7.25 -15.99 0.31
N ILE A 32 -6.86 -15.73 1.57
CA ILE A 32 -7.81 -15.41 2.64
C ILE A 32 -8.57 -14.14 2.26
N HIS A 33 -7.86 -13.06 1.92
CA HIS A 33 -8.49 -11.81 1.48
C HIS A 33 -9.41 -11.98 0.26
N LEU A 34 -8.97 -12.75 -0.74
CA LEU A 34 -9.77 -13.01 -1.94
C LEU A 34 -11.02 -13.83 -1.63
N ARG A 35 -10.96 -14.76 -0.69
CA ARG A 35 -12.13 -15.53 -0.25
C ARG A 35 -13.16 -14.65 0.44
N TYR A 36 -12.73 -13.79 1.37
CA TYR A 36 -13.62 -12.79 1.97
C TYR A 36 -14.22 -11.85 0.92
N ALA A 37 -13.42 -11.37 -0.03
CA ALA A 37 -13.91 -10.49 -1.09
C ALA A 37 -14.95 -11.19 -1.98
N LYS A 38 -14.74 -12.46 -2.30
CA LYS A 38 -15.67 -13.28 -3.07
C LYS A 38 -16.97 -13.53 -2.31
N HIS A 39 -16.90 -13.92 -1.03
CA HIS A 39 -18.09 -14.15 -0.21
C HIS A 39 -18.89 -12.86 0.04
N LEU A 40 -18.21 -11.72 0.16
CA LEU A 40 -18.91 -10.44 0.23
C LEU A 40 -19.74 -10.15 -1.02
N LEU A 41 -19.24 -10.52 -2.20
CA LEU A 41 -19.95 -10.32 -3.46
C LEU A 41 -21.07 -11.35 -3.69
N GLU A 42 -20.81 -12.62 -3.39
CA GLU A 42 -21.74 -13.72 -3.69
C GLU A 42 -22.81 -13.90 -2.61
N LEU A 43 -22.45 -13.65 -1.35
CA LEU A 43 -23.29 -13.94 -0.19
C LEU A 43 -23.66 -12.69 0.61
N GLY A 44 -22.97 -11.56 0.40
CA GLY A 44 -23.15 -10.37 1.22
C GLY A 44 -22.52 -10.47 2.61
N GLU A 45 -21.63 -11.45 2.82
CA GLU A 45 -21.06 -11.78 4.12
C GLU A 45 -19.55 -11.52 4.17
N LEU A 46 -19.08 -10.95 5.29
CA LEU A 46 -17.65 -10.94 5.64
C LEU A 46 -17.30 -12.20 6.45
N SER A 47 -17.36 -13.35 5.78
CA SER A 47 -17.14 -14.66 6.40
C SER A 47 -16.12 -15.48 5.61
N PHE A 48 -15.26 -16.23 6.30
CA PHE A 48 -14.38 -17.20 5.62
C PHE A 48 -15.16 -18.48 5.26
N ASN A 49 -16.00 -18.97 6.17
CA ASN A 49 -16.95 -20.05 5.92
C ASN A 49 -18.35 -19.44 5.80
N PRO A 50 -19.11 -19.74 4.72
CA PRO A 50 -20.48 -19.23 4.56
C PRO A 50 -21.35 -19.52 5.79
N GLY A 51 -22.10 -18.53 6.26
CA GLY A 51 -22.97 -18.66 7.43
C GLY A 51 -22.25 -18.66 8.80
N GLU A 52 -20.91 -18.59 8.83
CA GLU A 52 -20.11 -18.48 10.05
C GLU A 52 -19.37 -17.13 10.06
N PRO A 53 -19.89 -16.11 10.75
CA PRO A 53 -19.22 -14.82 10.86
C PRO A 53 -17.89 -14.99 11.60
N THR A 54 -16.80 -14.56 10.98
CA THR A 54 -15.44 -14.67 11.55
C THR A 54 -14.72 -13.34 11.47
N TYR A 55 -14.02 -12.95 12.54
CA TYR A 55 -13.19 -11.73 12.58
C TYR A 55 -11.85 -11.87 11.83
N GLY A 56 -11.74 -12.81 10.89
CA GLY A 56 -10.47 -13.10 10.20
C GLY A 56 -10.12 -12.10 9.10
N ALA A 57 -11.02 -11.17 8.73
CA ALA A 57 -10.71 -10.06 7.84
C ALA A 57 -10.03 -8.93 8.62
N THR A 58 -8.72 -9.03 8.82
CA THR A 58 -7.91 -8.06 9.57
C THR A 58 -7.66 -6.74 8.82
N ALA A 59 -7.90 -6.73 7.51
CA ALA A 59 -7.85 -5.53 6.66
C ALA A 59 -9.15 -5.32 5.86
N PRO A 60 -10.28 -4.93 6.51
CA PRO A 60 -11.57 -4.75 5.84
C PRO A 60 -11.51 -3.82 4.62
N LEU A 61 -10.76 -2.72 4.67
CA LEU A 61 -10.64 -1.80 3.54
C LEU A 61 -10.01 -2.47 2.31
N TRP A 62 -9.05 -3.37 2.53
CA TRP A 62 -8.43 -4.16 1.47
C TRP A 62 -9.42 -5.14 0.85
N VAL A 63 -10.18 -5.86 1.68
CA VAL A 63 -11.24 -6.77 1.23
C VAL A 63 -12.29 -6.05 0.39
N PHE A 64 -12.75 -4.87 0.82
CA PHE A 64 -13.71 -4.06 0.06
C PHE A 64 -13.16 -3.60 -1.28
N ALA A 65 -11.89 -3.17 -1.33
CA ALA A 65 -11.24 -2.79 -2.58
C ALA A 65 -11.10 -3.98 -3.54
N LEU A 66 -10.71 -5.16 -3.04
CA LEU A 66 -10.66 -6.39 -3.83
C LEU A 66 -12.03 -6.78 -4.36
N ALA A 67 -13.07 -6.74 -3.52
CA ALA A 67 -14.45 -7.00 -3.94
C ALA A 67 -14.89 -6.04 -5.06
N GLY A 68 -14.51 -4.76 -4.99
CA GLY A 68 -14.75 -3.81 -6.07
C GLY A 68 -14.10 -4.21 -7.40
N LEU A 69 -12.83 -4.67 -7.37
CA LEU A 69 -12.11 -5.12 -8.57
C LEU A 69 -12.65 -6.44 -9.13
N LEU A 70 -13.01 -7.39 -8.26
CA LEU A 70 -13.68 -8.63 -8.65
C LEU A 70 -15.03 -8.35 -9.31
N LYS A 71 -15.82 -7.42 -8.75
CA LYS A 71 -17.09 -6.96 -9.34
C LYS A 71 -16.88 -6.31 -10.72
N ALA A 72 -15.74 -5.66 -10.93
CA ALA A 72 -15.34 -5.11 -12.23
C ALA A 72 -14.85 -6.18 -13.24
N GLY A 73 -14.85 -7.46 -12.87
CA GLY A 73 -14.51 -8.58 -13.75
C GLY A 73 -13.04 -8.97 -13.76
N LEU A 74 -12.21 -8.42 -12.86
CA LEU A 74 -10.81 -8.84 -12.77
C LEU A 74 -10.72 -10.24 -12.15
N ALA A 75 -9.83 -11.07 -12.71
CA ALA A 75 -9.49 -12.36 -12.10
C ALA A 75 -8.90 -12.15 -10.68
N PRO A 76 -9.16 -13.04 -9.71
CA PRO A 76 -8.82 -12.80 -8.30
C PRO A 76 -7.36 -12.44 -8.03
N LEU A 77 -6.42 -13.23 -8.53
CA LEU A 77 -5.00 -12.91 -8.35
C LEU A 77 -4.60 -11.62 -9.06
N LEU A 78 -5.15 -11.35 -10.26
CA LEU A 78 -4.86 -10.11 -10.98
C LEU A 78 -5.36 -8.89 -10.20
N ALA A 79 -6.57 -8.97 -9.61
CA ALA A 79 -7.11 -7.93 -8.75
C ALA A 79 -6.18 -7.63 -7.56
N ALA A 80 -5.72 -8.66 -6.86
CA ALA A 80 -4.78 -8.51 -5.74
C ALA A 80 -3.44 -7.88 -6.17
N LYS A 81 -2.90 -8.30 -7.32
CA LYS A 81 -1.64 -7.78 -7.85
C LYS A 81 -1.74 -6.32 -8.28
N VAL A 82 -2.80 -5.97 -9.01
CA VAL A 82 -3.05 -4.60 -9.46
C VAL A 82 -3.27 -3.68 -8.27
N LEU A 83 -4.02 -4.13 -7.26
CA LEU A 83 -4.23 -3.36 -6.03
C LEU A 83 -2.93 -3.18 -5.23
N GLY A 84 -2.12 -4.24 -5.10
CA GLY A 84 -0.78 -4.21 -4.51
C GLY A 84 0.14 -3.21 -5.21
N LEU A 85 0.22 -3.26 -6.54
CA LEU A 85 0.97 -2.31 -7.35
C LEU A 85 0.49 -0.87 -7.15
N ALA A 86 -0.82 -0.64 -7.22
CA ALA A 86 -1.40 0.69 -7.03
C ALA A 86 -1.08 1.26 -5.64
N ALA A 87 -1.17 0.42 -4.61
CA ALA A 87 -0.80 0.78 -3.25
C ALA A 87 0.70 1.04 -3.09
N GLY A 88 1.56 0.25 -3.75
CA GLY A 88 3.01 0.48 -3.77
C GLY A 88 3.37 1.80 -4.43
N LEU A 89 2.75 2.11 -5.58
CA LEU A 89 2.93 3.40 -6.26
C LEU A 89 2.45 4.57 -5.38
N LEU A 90 1.35 4.40 -4.64
CA LEU A 90 0.90 5.39 -3.66
C LEU A 90 1.94 5.58 -2.55
N ALA A 91 2.50 4.51 -2.00
CA ALA A 91 3.54 4.58 -0.98
C ALA A 91 4.78 5.34 -1.48
N LEU A 92 5.23 5.05 -2.71
CA LEU A 92 6.34 5.76 -3.35
C LEU A 92 6.04 7.25 -3.56
N ALA A 93 4.83 7.58 -4.03
CA ALA A 93 4.42 8.97 -4.22
C ALA A 93 4.39 9.74 -2.88
N VAL A 94 3.93 9.10 -1.81
CA VAL A 94 3.92 9.66 -0.46
C VAL A 94 5.35 9.84 0.06
N ALA A 95 6.20 8.82 -0.05
CA ALA A 95 7.60 8.86 0.34
C ALA A 95 8.37 9.96 -0.40
N CYS A 96 8.14 10.12 -1.70
CA CYS A 96 8.75 11.17 -2.51
C CYS A 96 8.40 12.56 -1.98
N ARG A 97 7.11 12.81 -1.68
CA ARG A 97 6.68 14.07 -1.08
C ARG A 97 7.27 14.32 0.31
N LEU A 98 7.54 13.27 1.09
CA LEU A 98 8.21 13.41 2.38
C LEU A 98 9.69 13.77 2.20
N ILE A 99 10.40 13.02 1.36
CA ILE A 99 11.84 13.22 1.06
C ILE A 99 12.11 14.62 0.51
N LEU A 100 11.23 15.14 -0.36
CA LEU A 100 11.35 16.49 -0.91
C LEU A 100 11.24 17.60 0.15
N LYS A 101 10.70 17.31 1.33
CA LYS A 101 10.62 18.27 2.45
C LYS A 101 11.64 17.99 3.56
N LEU A 102 12.48 16.97 3.43
CA LEU A 102 13.57 16.76 4.37
C LEU A 102 14.63 17.86 4.20
N GLU A 103 15.18 18.30 5.33
CA GLU A 103 16.30 19.24 5.42
C GLU A 103 17.62 18.52 5.13
N VAL A 104 17.75 18.00 3.90
CA VAL A 104 18.94 17.31 3.39
C VAL A 104 19.39 17.95 2.07
N PRO A 105 20.67 17.84 1.70
CA PRO A 105 21.14 18.36 0.41
C PRO A 105 20.33 17.76 -0.76
N ASP A 106 20.00 18.56 -1.78
CA ASP A 106 19.21 18.09 -2.94
C ASP A 106 19.85 16.89 -3.66
N SER A 107 21.18 16.77 -3.58
CA SER A 107 21.93 15.65 -4.12
C SER A 107 21.64 14.31 -3.43
N TRP A 108 21.13 14.31 -2.19
CA TRP A 108 20.81 13.11 -1.41
C TRP A 108 19.41 12.56 -1.69
N ARG A 109 18.46 13.42 -2.05
CA ARG A 109 17.07 13.06 -2.35
C ARG A 109 16.91 11.91 -3.36
N PRO A 110 17.64 11.86 -4.50
CA PRO A 110 17.57 10.73 -5.41
C PRO A 110 18.06 9.42 -4.79
N TRP A 111 19.10 9.47 -3.94
CA TRP A 111 19.62 8.29 -3.26
C TRP A 111 18.68 7.76 -2.19
N LEU A 112 18.04 8.65 -1.43
CA LEU A 112 16.99 8.26 -0.47
C LEU A 112 15.82 7.57 -1.17
N MET A 113 15.40 8.08 -2.34
CA MET A 113 14.36 7.42 -3.14
C MET A 113 14.85 6.08 -3.69
N ALA A 114 16.09 6.00 -4.16
CA ALA A 114 16.68 4.76 -4.65
C ALA A 114 16.68 3.69 -3.55
N LEU A 115 17.03 4.05 -2.31
CA LEU A 115 16.99 3.13 -1.16
C LEU A 115 15.59 2.55 -0.93
N VAL A 116 14.54 3.36 -1.04
CA VAL A 116 13.15 2.87 -0.92
C VAL A 116 12.80 1.96 -2.09
N LEU A 117 13.19 2.33 -3.33
CA LEU A 117 12.86 1.57 -4.54
C LEU A 117 13.58 0.22 -4.60
N VAL A 118 14.80 0.12 -4.08
CA VAL A 118 15.59 -1.13 -4.14
C VAL A 118 15.42 -2.00 -2.89
N ASP A 119 14.68 -1.53 -1.89
CA ASP A 119 14.38 -2.32 -0.69
C ASP A 119 13.62 -3.60 -1.06
N ALA A 120 14.24 -4.75 -0.76
CA ALA A 120 13.71 -6.05 -1.14
C ALA A 120 12.36 -6.34 -0.46
N TRP A 121 12.14 -5.82 0.76
CA TRP A 121 10.89 -6.02 1.47
C TRP A 121 9.76 -5.19 0.87
N PHE A 122 10.01 -3.93 0.53
CA PHE A 122 9.07 -3.08 -0.17
C PHE A 122 8.62 -3.72 -1.48
N GLN A 123 9.56 -4.23 -2.28
CA GLN A 123 9.28 -4.95 -3.52
C GLN A 123 8.42 -6.19 -3.30
N ARG A 124 8.85 -7.06 -2.39
CA ARG A 124 8.17 -8.32 -2.06
C ARG A 124 6.74 -8.07 -1.62
N TRP A 125 6.52 -7.12 -0.72
CA TRP A 125 5.19 -6.81 -0.20
C TRP A 125 4.31 -6.13 -1.23
N THR A 126 4.86 -5.26 -2.07
CA THR A 126 4.13 -4.65 -3.20
C THR A 126 3.58 -5.72 -4.16
N MET A 127 4.34 -6.80 -4.39
CA MET A 127 3.91 -7.89 -5.28
C MET A 127 3.11 -8.99 -4.60
N SER A 128 3.08 -9.06 -3.27
CA SER A 128 2.46 -10.18 -2.54
C SER A 128 0.94 -10.33 -2.76
N GLY A 129 0.24 -9.24 -3.09
CA GLY A 129 -1.23 -9.17 -3.09
C GLY A 129 -1.85 -8.83 -1.73
N MET A 130 -1.02 -8.50 -0.74
CA MET A 130 -1.42 -8.08 0.60
C MET A 130 -1.59 -6.56 0.70
N GLU A 131 -2.23 -6.12 1.77
CA GLU A 131 -2.49 -4.72 2.13
C GLU A 131 -1.24 -3.96 2.60
N THR A 132 -0.15 -4.67 2.92
CA THR A 132 1.11 -4.11 3.43
C THR A 132 1.61 -2.83 2.72
N PRO A 133 1.68 -2.74 1.38
CA PRO A 133 2.05 -1.49 0.70
C PRO A 133 1.08 -0.33 0.99
N LEU A 134 -0.23 -0.61 1.09
CA LEU A 134 -1.24 0.39 1.45
C LEU A 134 -1.06 0.82 2.91
N ALA A 135 -0.78 -0.14 3.80
CA ALA A 135 -0.50 0.14 5.19
C ALA A 135 0.74 1.04 5.34
N GLY A 136 1.81 0.77 4.59
CA GLY A 136 2.99 1.63 4.53
C GLY A 136 2.69 3.05 4.04
N ALA A 137 1.87 3.18 2.98
CA ALA A 137 1.43 4.49 2.50
C ALA A 137 0.63 5.26 3.57
N MET A 138 -0.29 4.58 4.25
CA MET A 138 -1.11 5.18 5.32
C MET A 138 -0.26 5.61 6.49
N LEU A 139 0.68 4.77 6.95
CA LEU A 139 1.61 5.13 8.01
C LEU A 139 2.38 6.42 7.68
N LEU A 140 2.94 6.51 6.47
CA LEU A 140 3.66 7.70 6.04
C LEU A 140 2.75 8.94 5.93
N ILE A 141 1.46 8.77 5.57
CA ILE A 141 0.47 9.85 5.57
C ILE A 141 0.18 10.32 7.00
N LEU A 142 -0.02 9.38 7.94
CA LEU A 142 -0.35 9.69 9.32
C LEU A 142 0.79 10.36 10.07
N LEU A 143 2.05 10.02 9.77
CA LEU A 143 3.22 10.65 10.37
C LEU A 143 3.54 12.04 9.82
N ARG A 144 2.86 12.51 8.75
CA ARG A 144 3.15 13.83 8.14
C ARG A 144 3.11 15.01 9.13
N PRO A 145 2.12 15.15 10.03
CA PRO A 145 2.08 16.23 11.00
C PRO A 145 3.31 16.27 11.91
N ALA A 146 3.84 15.11 12.28
CA ALA A 146 5.03 15.00 13.14
C ALA A 146 6.32 15.31 12.36
N LEU A 147 6.38 14.95 11.08
CA LEU A 147 7.57 15.09 10.24
C LEU A 147 7.69 16.47 9.58
N GLN A 148 6.61 17.24 9.48
CA GLN A 148 6.59 18.48 8.70
C GLN A 148 5.89 19.59 9.47
N ARG A 149 6.58 20.71 9.67
CA ARG A 149 5.98 21.94 10.21
C ARG A 149 5.10 22.57 9.13
N GLY A 150 3.78 22.54 9.33
CA GLY A 150 2.82 23.12 8.38
C GLY A 150 1.38 23.04 8.88
N ARG A 151 0.45 23.68 8.16
CA ARG A 151 -0.98 23.59 8.47
C ARG A 151 -1.47 22.16 8.20
N VAL A 152 -1.93 21.49 9.24
CA VAL A 152 -2.55 20.18 9.15
C VAL A 152 -4.05 20.36 8.94
N ARG A 153 -4.60 19.72 7.91
CA ARG A 153 -6.06 19.63 7.74
C ARG A 153 -6.56 18.49 8.62
N TRP A 154 -6.82 18.79 9.90
CA TRP A 154 -7.16 17.79 10.91
C TRP A 154 -8.33 16.88 10.53
N LEU A 155 -9.36 17.41 9.85
CA LEU A 155 -10.46 16.57 9.35
C LEU A 155 -9.97 15.54 8.31
N ALA A 156 -9.16 15.96 7.34
CA ALA A 156 -8.63 15.05 6.33
C ALA A 156 -7.67 14.02 6.94
N TRP A 157 -6.90 14.43 7.95
CA TRP A 157 -6.03 13.54 8.70
C TRP A 157 -6.83 12.52 9.52
N GLY A 158 -7.91 12.95 10.21
CA GLY A 158 -8.79 12.07 10.97
C GLY A 158 -9.52 11.05 10.08
N VAL A 159 -9.98 11.46 8.89
CA VAL A 159 -10.53 10.53 7.88
C VAL A 159 -9.47 9.53 7.44
N ALA A 160 -8.25 9.98 7.15
CA ALA A 160 -7.15 9.09 6.80
C ALA A 160 -6.81 8.11 7.94
N ALA A 161 -6.87 8.55 9.19
CA ALA A 161 -6.63 7.73 10.38
C ALA A 161 -7.72 6.66 10.57
N GLY A 162 -8.99 7.02 10.38
CA GLY A 162 -10.10 6.07 10.39
C GLY A 162 -9.97 5.01 9.29
N LEU A 163 -9.66 5.44 8.06
CA LEU A 163 -9.39 4.52 6.95
C LEU A 163 -8.17 3.63 7.20
N ALA A 164 -7.10 4.19 7.78
CA ALA A 164 -5.92 3.44 8.15
C ALA A 164 -6.23 2.35 9.18
N GLY A 165 -7.07 2.63 10.17
CA GLY A 165 -7.57 1.62 11.13
C GLY A 165 -8.29 0.44 10.45
N LEU A 166 -8.96 0.67 9.33
CA LEU A 166 -9.59 -0.37 8.50
C LEU A 166 -8.61 -1.13 7.59
N VAL A 167 -7.39 -0.63 7.43
CA VAL A 167 -6.29 -1.38 6.78
C VAL A 167 -5.56 -2.21 7.82
N ARG A 168 -5.24 -1.60 8.97
CA ARG A 168 -4.57 -2.25 10.10
C ARG A 168 -5.02 -1.60 11.42
N PRO A 169 -5.55 -2.37 12.39
CA PRO A 169 -6.17 -1.83 13.60
C PRO A 169 -5.19 -1.05 14.50
N GLU A 170 -3.90 -1.39 14.48
CA GLU A 170 -2.88 -0.66 15.26
C GLU A 170 -2.71 0.80 14.83
N PHE A 171 -3.13 1.18 13.62
CA PHE A 171 -3.08 2.58 13.19
C PHE A 171 -4.09 3.45 13.93
N SER A 172 -5.09 2.87 14.59
CA SER A 172 -5.95 3.60 15.52
C SER A 172 -5.18 4.17 16.72
N LEU A 173 -4.03 3.57 17.10
CA LEU A 173 -3.18 4.12 18.17
C LEU A 173 -2.51 5.43 17.75
N LEU A 174 -2.14 5.56 16.46
CA LEU A 174 -1.58 6.81 15.93
C LEU A 174 -2.63 7.93 15.83
N ALA A 175 -3.91 7.57 15.83
CA ALA A 175 -5.03 8.52 15.81
C ALA A 175 -5.37 9.08 17.21
N ALA A 176 -5.03 8.34 18.26
CA ALA A 176 -5.42 8.62 19.64
C ALA A 176 -4.38 9.43 20.44
N ALA A 177 -3.20 9.68 19.85
CA ALA A 177 -2.10 10.47 20.42
C ALA A 177 -2.09 11.90 19.86
#